data_AF-A0A7S1INM8-F1
#
_entry.id   AF-A0A7S1INM8-F1
#
_cell.length_a   1.000
_cell.length_b   1.000
_cell.length_c   1.000
_cell.angle_alpha   90.00
_cell.angle_beta   90.00
_cell.angle_gamma   90.00
#
_symmetry.space_group_name_H-M   'P 1'
#
loop_
_entity.id
_entity.type
_entity.pdbx_description
1 polymer ?
#
loop_
_entity_poly.entity_id
_entity_poly.type
_entity_poly.pdbx_seq_one_letter_code
_entity_poly.pdbx_strand_id
1 'polypeptide(L)'
;KTAASPPTSDFERQLGEYLQCAGRALFGVPSSNILDLSVLRRYDFSAATVHLVASVPGTHTGPQLHKWGHLRLRGLLQAEGPLPAQFEGGPIVCQFSSMGSLHPNFFYGQFLKSLLGGQEPTPETGCQIVFP
;
A
#
# COMPACT_ATOMS: atom_id res chain seq x y z
N LYS A 1 2.22 13.28 21.94
CA LYS A 1 1.34 12.21 22.45
C LYS A 1 0.87 12.59 23.85
N THR A 2 -0.42 12.55 24.14
CA THR A 2 -0.95 12.90 25.48
C THR A 2 -1.16 11.64 26.32
N ALA A 3 -1.43 11.80 27.62
CA ALA A 3 -1.78 10.66 28.48
C ALA A 3 -3.04 9.91 28.05
N ALA A 4 -3.93 10.55 27.28
CA ALA A 4 -5.15 9.96 26.73
C ALA A 4 -4.94 9.28 25.37
N SER A 5 -3.80 9.48 24.71
CA SER A 5 -3.51 8.91 23.39
C SER A 5 -3.21 7.40 23.50
N PRO A 6 -3.68 6.56 22.57
CA PRO A 6 -3.35 5.13 22.57
C PRO A 6 -1.85 4.91 22.37
N PRO A 7 -1.26 3.83 22.95
CA PRO A 7 0.20 3.62 22.95
C PRO A 7 0.79 3.46 21.54
N THR A 8 -0.01 3.04 20.56
CA THR A 8 0.34 3.03 19.14
C THR A 8 -0.92 3.02 18.26
N SER A 9 -0.76 3.22 16.96
CA SER A 9 -1.80 3.03 15.95
C SER A 9 -1.27 2.13 14.83
N ASP A 10 -2.17 1.58 14.01
CA ASP A 10 -1.76 0.79 12.85
C ASP A 10 -0.94 1.60 11.85
N PHE A 11 -1.28 2.89 11.66
CA PHE A 11 -0.52 3.79 10.81
C PHE A 11 0.90 4.03 11.36
N GLU A 12 1.04 4.31 12.67
CA GLU A 12 2.34 4.51 13.33
C GLU A 12 3.25 3.28 13.15
N ARG A 13 2.68 2.09 13.38
CA ARG A 13 3.39 0.81 13.20
C ARG A 13 3.85 0.62 11.75
N GLN A 14 2.96 0.83 10.78
CA GLN A 14 3.27 0.66 9.35
C GLN A 14 4.31 1.67 8.87
N LEU A 15 4.23 2.93 9.32
CA LEU A 15 5.21 3.96 9.00
C LEU A 15 6.60 3.60 9.54
N GLY A 16 6.67 3.12 10.79
CA GLY A 16 7.92 2.64 11.38
C GLY A 16 8.53 1.47 10.62
N GLU A 17 7.72 0.47 10.25
CA GLU A 17 8.16 -0.68 9.43
C GLU A 17 8.68 -0.22 8.05
N TYR A 18 7.97 0.69 7.39
CA TYR A 18 8.37 1.23 6.09
C TYR A 18 9.74 1.95 6.18
N LEU A 19 9.90 2.85 7.14
CA LEU A 19 11.15 3.61 7.32
C LEU A 19 12.33 2.70 7.67
N GLN A 20 12.09 1.63 8.42
CA GLN A 20 13.10 0.63 8.74
C GLN A 20 13.57 -0.12 7.48
N CYS A 21 12.64 -0.55 6.64
CA CYS A 21 12.95 -1.26 5.39
C CYS A 21 13.57 -0.33 4.33
N ALA A 22 13.00 0.85 4.13
CA ALA A 22 13.46 1.82 3.14
C ALA A 22 14.86 2.35 3.47
N GLY A 23 15.16 2.61 4.75
CA GLY A 23 16.49 3.07 5.18
C GLY A 23 17.60 2.10 4.78
N ARG A 24 17.39 0.79 5.02
CA ARG A 24 18.34 -0.26 4.61
C ARG A 24 18.52 -0.31 3.10
N ALA A 25 17.41 -0.25 2.36
CA ALA A 25 17.42 -0.46 0.91
C ALA A 25 17.99 0.74 0.14
N LEU A 26 17.76 1.97 0.60
CA LEU A 26 18.15 3.19 -0.10
C LEU A 26 19.57 3.64 0.23
N PHE A 27 20.03 3.41 1.46
CA PHE A 27 21.29 4.00 1.94
C PHE A 27 22.34 2.96 2.31
N GLY A 28 22.04 1.65 2.19
CA GLY A 28 22.99 0.58 2.47
C GLY A 28 23.46 0.49 3.93
N VAL A 29 22.87 1.28 4.82
CA VAL A 29 23.18 1.31 6.26
C VAL A 29 21.94 0.95 7.07
N PRO A 30 22.10 0.40 8.29
CA PRO A 30 20.97 0.18 9.19
C PRO A 30 20.18 1.48 9.37
N SER A 31 18.84 1.40 9.31
CA SER A 31 17.96 2.56 9.45
C SER A 31 18.15 3.34 10.75
N SER A 32 18.66 2.70 11.82
CA SER A 32 19.07 3.35 13.08
C SER A 32 20.16 4.42 12.90
N ASN A 33 20.95 4.34 11.83
CA ASN A 33 22.02 5.30 11.52
C ASN A 33 21.52 6.47 10.65
N ILE A 34 20.28 6.39 10.15
CA ILE A 34 19.71 7.36 9.20
C ILE A 34 18.57 8.13 9.87
N LEU A 35 17.73 7.42 10.61
CA LEU A 35 16.54 7.97 11.23
C LEU A 35 16.28 7.27 12.58
N ASP A 36 16.30 8.05 13.65
CA ASP A 36 15.88 7.58 14.97
C ASP A 36 14.35 7.35 14.97
N LEU A 37 13.93 6.09 14.78
CA LEU A 37 12.51 5.72 14.78
C LEU A 37 11.83 5.96 16.13
N SER A 38 12.57 6.17 17.22
CA SER A 38 12.00 6.55 18.52
C SER A 38 11.30 7.91 18.46
N VAL A 39 11.68 8.76 17.49
CA VAL A 39 11.04 10.07 17.26
C VAL A 39 9.56 9.92 16.93
N LEU A 40 9.15 8.85 16.25
CA LEU A 40 7.75 8.60 15.90
C LEU A 40 6.88 8.49 17.16
N ARG A 41 7.39 7.88 18.23
CA ARG A 41 6.67 7.69 19.50
C ARG A 41 6.32 9.01 20.20
N ARG A 42 6.96 10.12 19.82
CA ARG A 42 6.68 11.45 20.37
C ARG A 42 5.36 12.03 19.84
N TYR A 43 4.94 11.58 18.67
CA TYR A 43 3.75 12.06 17.98
C TYR A 43 2.54 11.16 18.24
N ASP A 44 1.35 11.74 18.09
CA ASP A 44 0.09 11.00 18.17
C ASP A 44 -0.46 10.78 16.76
N PHE A 45 -0.61 9.52 16.37
CA PHE A 45 -1.14 9.11 15.08
C PHE A 45 -2.57 8.57 15.16
N SER A 46 -3.23 8.65 16.32
CA SER A 46 -4.57 8.08 16.50
C SER A 46 -5.64 8.70 15.60
N ALA A 47 -5.39 9.93 15.10
CA ALA A 47 -6.29 10.62 14.17
C ALA A 47 -6.11 10.17 12.71
N ALA A 48 -5.14 9.31 12.39
CA ALA A 48 -4.94 8.79 11.04
C ALA A 48 -6.06 7.81 10.67
N THR A 49 -6.91 8.19 9.72
CA THR A 49 -8.03 7.38 9.21
C THR A 49 -7.70 6.69 7.88
N VAL A 50 -6.42 6.55 7.56
CA VAL A 50 -5.92 6.05 6.27
C VAL A 50 -5.04 4.83 6.44
N HIS A 51 -4.95 4.01 5.40
CA HIS A 51 -3.99 2.92 5.31
C HIS A 51 -2.72 3.36 4.59
N LEU A 52 -1.56 2.87 5.05
CA LEU A 52 -0.31 3.06 4.34
C LEU A 52 -0.12 1.94 3.30
N VAL A 53 0.00 2.34 2.03
CA VAL A 53 0.41 1.46 0.91
C VAL A 53 1.74 1.97 0.38
N ALA A 54 2.81 1.26 0.70
CA ALA A 54 4.18 1.63 0.32
C ALA A 54 4.90 0.47 -0.37
N SER A 55 5.94 0.79 -1.15
CA SER A 55 6.82 -0.18 -1.80
C SER A 55 8.23 -0.07 -1.24
N VAL A 56 8.87 -1.20 -1.00
CA VAL A 56 10.29 -1.28 -0.62
C VAL A 56 11.03 -2.28 -1.51
N PRO A 57 12.28 -2.01 -1.91
CA PRO A 57 13.07 -2.93 -2.73
C PRO A 57 13.25 -4.31 -2.07
N GLY A 58 13.23 -5.37 -2.88
CA GLY A 58 13.51 -6.74 -2.43
C GLY A 58 12.52 -7.77 -2.96
N THR A 59 12.85 -9.04 -2.75
CA THR A 59 11.96 -10.18 -3.05
C THR A 59 11.22 -10.57 -1.78
N HIS A 60 9.90 -10.34 -1.74
CA HIS A 60 9.07 -10.59 -0.57
C HIS A 60 8.31 -11.91 -0.73
N THR A 61 8.41 -12.78 0.27
CA THR A 61 7.76 -14.10 0.27
C THR A 61 7.07 -14.40 1.59
N GLY A 62 6.20 -15.41 1.60
CA GLY A 62 5.48 -15.83 2.80
C GLY A 62 4.70 -14.66 3.43
N PRO A 63 4.81 -14.44 4.76
CA PRO A 63 4.10 -13.35 5.44
C PRO A 63 4.42 -11.93 4.92
N GLN A 64 5.57 -11.74 4.26
CA GLN A 64 6.00 -10.43 3.75
C GLN A 64 5.37 -10.09 2.40
N LEU A 65 4.80 -11.08 1.71
CA LEU A 65 4.26 -10.92 0.35
C LEU A 65 3.17 -9.83 0.27
N HIS A 66 2.33 -9.73 1.30
CA HIS A 66 1.22 -8.78 1.38
C HIS A 66 1.55 -7.50 2.16
N LYS A 67 2.81 -7.27 2.52
CA LYS A 67 3.21 -6.06 3.25
C LYS A 67 3.42 -4.85 2.35
N TRP A 68 3.76 -5.06 1.08
CA TRP A 68 4.23 -3.99 0.20
C TRP A 68 3.53 -3.97 -1.16
N GLY A 69 3.58 -2.81 -1.81
CA GLY A 69 3.12 -2.60 -3.18
C GLY A 69 1.64 -2.95 -3.40
N HIS A 70 1.33 -3.40 -4.62
CA HIS A 70 -0.06 -3.68 -5.00
C HIS A 70 -0.68 -4.86 -4.22
N LEU A 71 0.11 -5.79 -3.69
CA LEU A 71 -0.42 -6.90 -2.87
C LEU A 71 -0.85 -6.45 -1.47
N ARG A 72 -0.23 -5.38 -0.93
CA ARG A 72 -0.73 -4.69 0.26
C ARG A 72 -2.08 -4.05 0.01
N LEU A 73 -2.21 -3.32 -1.10
CA LEU A 73 -3.48 -2.71 -1.52
C LEU A 73 -4.57 -3.77 -1.67
N ARG A 74 -4.26 -4.91 -2.32
CA ARG A 74 -5.19 -6.03 -2.46
C ARG A 74 -5.76 -6.48 -1.11
N GLY A 75 -4.89 -6.74 -0.14
CA GLY A 75 -5.31 -7.22 1.17
C GLY A 75 -6.14 -6.21 1.94
N LEU A 76 -5.85 -4.92 1.79
CA LEU A 76 -6.63 -3.84 2.39
C LEU A 76 -8.03 -3.76 1.79
N LEU A 77 -8.14 -3.74 0.46
CA LEU A 77 -9.44 -3.73 -0.22
C LEU A 77 -10.27 -4.96 0.12
N GLN A 78 -9.64 -6.13 0.25
CA GLN A 78 -10.33 -7.34 0.68
C GLN A 78 -10.86 -7.25 2.13
N ALA A 79 -10.14 -6.55 3.01
CA ALA A 79 -10.52 -6.40 4.42
C ALA A 79 -11.59 -5.33 4.65
N GLU A 80 -11.53 -4.20 3.91
CA GLU A 80 -12.52 -3.13 3.96
C GLU A 80 -13.89 -3.59 3.40
N GLY A 81 -13.88 -4.56 2.48
CA GLY A 81 -15.09 -5.12 1.89
C GLY A 81 -15.54 -4.39 0.62
N PRO A 82 -16.77 -4.66 0.15
CA PRO A 82 -17.25 -4.10 -1.11
C PRO A 82 -17.40 -2.58 -1.04
N LEU A 83 -17.21 -1.93 -2.19
CA LEU A 83 -17.49 -0.50 -2.33
C LEU A 83 -18.98 -0.22 -2.08
N PRO A 84 -19.34 1.00 -1.66
CA PRO A 84 -20.73 1.43 -1.60
C PRO A 84 -21.45 1.20 -2.94
N ALA A 85 -22.73 0.82 -2.90
CA ALA A 85 -23.52 0.44 -4.07
C ALA A 85 -23.53 1.47 -5.21
N GLN A 86 -23.39 2.76 -4.89
CA GLN A 86 -23.28 3.83 -5.89
C GLN A 86 -22.04 3.73 -6.81
N PHE A 87 -21.04 2.93 -6.42
CA PHE A 87 -19.82 2.68 -7.19
C PHE A 87 -19.80 1.27 -7.79
N GLU A 88 -20.86 0.49 -7.63
CA GLU A 88 -20.98 -0.84 -8.20
C GLU A 88 -20.97 -0.76 -9.74
N GLY A 89 -20.17 -1.62 -10.38
CA GLY A 89 -19.96 -1.57 -11.83
C GLY A 89 -19.14 -0.36 -12.33
N GLY A 90 -18.67 0.50 -11.44
CA GLY A 90 -17.79 1.62 -11.80
C GLY A 90 -16.43 1.13 -12.34
N PRO A 91 -15.80 1.85 -13.27
CA PRO A 91 -14.49 1.47 -13.80
C PRO A 91 -13.39 1.71 -12.76
N ILE A 92 -12.32 0.92 -12.86
CA ILE A 92 -11.05 1.23 -12.20
C ILE A 92 -10.36 2.35 -13.00
N VAL A 93 -9.99 3.44 -12.33
CA VAL A 93 -9.27 4.56 -12.95
C VAL A 93 -7.81 4.55 -12.49
N CYS A 94 -6.89 4.35 -13.44
CA CYS A 94 -5.46 4.39 -13.22
C CYS A 94 -4.88 5.71 -13.76
N GLN A 95 -4.58 6.66 -12.88
CA GLN A 95 -3.92 7.91 -13.25
C GLN A 95 -2.46 7.89 -12.81
N PHE A 96 -1.54 8.23 -13.71
CA PHE A 96 -0.11 8.32 -13.42
C PHE A 96 0.61 9.29 -14.38
N SER A 97 1.83 9.68 -14.04
CA SER A 97 2.67 10.61 -14.85
C SER A 97 3.85 9.93 -15.54
N SER A 98 4.04 8.62 -15.33
CA SER A 98 5.03 7.81 -16.03
C SER A 98 4.53 6.39 -16.23
N MET A 99 4.88 5.77 -17.36
CA MET A 99 4.54 4.38 -17.68
C MET A 99 5.80 3.60 -18.00
N GLY A 100 6.11 2.61 -17.15
CA GLY A 100 7.14 1.62 -17.45
C GLY A 100 6.66 0.61 -18.49
N SER A 101 7.50 -0.37 -18.82
CA SER A 101 7.08 -1.49 -19.66
C SER A 101 6.02 -2.33 -18.93
N LEU A 102 4.77 -2.27 -19.39
CA LEU A 102 3.65 -3.01 -18.83
C LEU A 102 3.40 -4.27 -19.65
N HIS A 103 3.78 -5.42 -19.09
CA HIS A 103 3.44 -6.70 -19.69
C HIS A 103 1.97 -7.05 -19.40
N PRO A 104 1.18 -7.51 -20.39
CA PRO A 104 -0.24 -7.85 -20.18
C PRO A 104 -0.49 -8.81 -19.02
N ASN A 105 0.35 -9.85 -18.89
CA ASN A 105 0.27 -10.82 -17.78
C ASN A 105 0.44 -10.17 -16.40
N PHE A 106 1.25 -9.11 -16.29
CA PHE A 106 1.38 -8.37 -15.05
C PHE A 106 0.16 -7.47 -14.83
N PHE A 107 -0.20 -6.66 -15.83
CA PHE A 107 -1.26 -5.68 -15.68
C PHE A 107 -2.63 -6.34 -15.43
N TYR A 108 -3.08 -7.21 -16.34
CA TYR A 108 -4.38 -7.86 -16.21
C TYR A 108 -4.35 -9.02 -15.21
N GLY A 109 -3.27 -9.82 -15.20
CA GLY A 109 -3.19 -11.02 -14.36
C GLY A 109 -2.85 -10.76 -12.89
N GLN A 110 -2.22 -9.63 -12.56
CA GLN A 110 -1.79 -9.35 -11.18
C GLN A 110 -2.25 -7.99 -10.67
N PHE A 111 -1.95 -6.93 -11.41
CA PHE A 111 -2.18 -5.56 -10.95
C PHE A 111 -3.67 -5.25 -10.86
N LEU A 112 -4.44 -5.47 -11.93
CA LEU A 112 -5.89 -5.24 -11.96
C LEU A 112 -6.63 -6.08 -10.92
N LYS A 113 -6.28 -7.37 -10.80
CA LYS A 113 -6.77 -8.25 -9.71
C LYS A 113 -6.53 -7.66 -8.31
N SER A 114 -5.43 -6.92 -8.13
CA SER A 114 -5.14 -6.26 -6.84
C SER A 114 -6.03 -5.05 -6.60
N LEU A 115 -6.32 -4.27 -7.65
CA LEU A 115 -7.24 -3.12 -7.59
C LEU A 115 -8.69 -3.54 -7.32
N LEU A 116 -9.03 -4.80 -7.60
CA LEU A 116 -10.33 -5.42 -7.33
C LEU A 116 -10.37 -6.19 -6.00
N GLY A 117 -9.44 -5.94 -5.07
CA GLY A 117 -9.41 -6.65 -3.78
C GLY A 117 -9.21 -8.17 -3.90
N GLY A 118 -8.60 -8.63 -4.98
CA GLY A 118 -8.30 -10.04 -5.23
C GLY A 118 -9.32 -10.78 -6.09
N GLN A 119 -10.41 -10.12 -6.50
CA GLN A 119 -11.37 -10.68 -7.44
C GLN A 119 -10.77 -10.79 -8.85
N GLU A 120 -11.19 -11.82 -9.59
CA GLU A 120 -10.75 -11.98 -10.98
C GLU A 120 -11.40 -10.91 -11.87
N PRO A 121 -10.60 -10.18 -12.69
CA PRO A 121 -11.16 -9.28 -13.68
C PRO A 121 -12.05 -10.02 -14.68
N THR A 122 -13.25 -9.49 -14.92
CA THR A 122 -14.18 -9.97 -15.95
C THR A 122 -14.02 -9.14 -17.23
N PRO A 123 -14.55 -9.60 -18.38
CA PRO A 123 -14.60 -8.79 -19.60
C PRO A 123 -15.33 -7.45 -19.43
N GLU A 124 -16.23 -7.36 -18.44
CA GLU A 124 -16.99 -6.15 -18.10
C GLU A 124 -16.24 -5.22 -17.14
N THR A 125 -15.12 -5.68 -16.57
CA THR A 125 -14.29 -4.85 -15.68
C THR A 125 -13.67 -3.71 -16.48
N GLY A 126 -14.29 -2.54 -16.40
CA GLY A 126 -13.76 -1.32 -16.99
C GLY A 126 -12.45 -0.93 -16.31
N CYS A 127 -11.41 -0.65 -17.11
CA CYS A 127 -10.17 -0.05 -16.64
C CYS A 127 -9.81 1.13 -17.56
N GLN A 128 -9.74 2.32 -16.98
CA GLN A 128 -9.40 3.55 -17.69
C GLN A 128 -8.00 3.99 -17.29
N ILE A 129 -7.13 4.18 -18.28
CA ILE A 129 -5.80 4.75 -18.08
C ILE A 129 -5.87 6.24 -18.41
N VAL A 130 -5.49 7.07 -17.43
CA VAL A 130 -5.40 8.52 -17.57
C VAL A 130 -3.92 8.90 -17.51
N PHE A 131 -3.36 9.20 -18.68
CA PHE A 131 -1.94 9.51 -18.86
C PHE A 131 -1.80 10.73 -19.80
N PRO A 132 -1.01 11.76 -19.45
CA PRO A 132 -0.79 12.94 -20.31
C PRO A 132 -0.14 12.63 -21.67
#